data_AF-A0A4Y9ZP71-F1
#
_entry.id   AF-A0A4Y9ZP71-F1
#
_cell.length_a   1.000
_cell.length_b   1.000
_cell.length_c   1.000
_cell.angle_alpha   90.00
_cell.angle_beta   90.00
_cell.angle_gamma   90.00
#
_symmetry.space_group_name_H-M   'P 1'
#
loop_
_entity.id
_entity.type
_entity.pdbx_description
1 polymer ?
#
loop_
_entity_poly.entity_id
_entity_poly.type
_entity_poly.pdbx_seq_one_letter_code
_entity_poly.pdbx_strand_id
1 'polypeptide(L)'
;MLDRSGGALHMMGGPPAEDETDIYMYNIPDSRVSIRIWPGGMARYGQYCLEFFNTDTHKTVNTPNGFGIHGLGRPGMFQFQQPLVSWERAFNGNAPIHEGCKKYSVPEGSHWRLTRPGHEDFLFTVRTRAAPQFNAPIPYVRPA
;
A
#
# COMPACT_ATOMS: atom_id res chain seq x y z
N MET A 1 -7.50 -7.05 18.95
CA MET A 1 -8.81 -6.75 19.59
C MET A 1 -9.59 -8.06 19.60
N LEU A 2 -10.20 -8.46 20.72
CA LEU A 2 -10.98 -9.70 20.81
C LEU A 2 -12.46 -9.37 20.60
N ASP A 3 -13.18 -10.23 19.90
CA ASP A 3 -14.64 -10.16 19.83
C ASP A 3 -15.28 -10.64 21.15
N ARG A 4 -16.60 -10.51 21.25
CA ARG A 4 -17.36 -10.88 22.46
C ARG A 4 -17.32 -12.38 22.79
N SER A 5 -16.83 -13.21 21.87
CA SER A 5 -16.61 -14.65 22.06
C SER A 5 -15.15 -15.00 22.39
N GLY A 6 -14.26 -14.02 22.51
CA GLY A 6 -12.82 -14.25 22.72
C GLY A 6 -12.08 -14.65 21.44
N GLY A 7 -12.72 -14.54 20.27
CA GLY A 7 -12.09 -14.69 18.96
C GLY A 7 -11.27 -13.45 18.60
N ALA A 8 -10.15 -13.61 17.91
CA ALA A 8 -9.38 -12.47 17.42
C ALA A 8 -10.13 -11.77 16.28
N LEU A 9 -10.52 -10.51 16.47
CA LEU A 9 -11.01 -9.67 15.38
C LEU A 9 -9.84 -9.38 14.43
N HIS A 10 -9.93 -9.92 13.20
CA HIS A 10 -8.98 -9.61 12.13
C HIS A 10 -9.14 -8.15 11.71
N MET A 11 -8.32 -7.28 12.30
CA MET A 11 -8.35 -5.85 12.05
C MET A 11 -7.51 -5.53 10.81
N MET A 12 -8.16 -5.15 9.71
CA MET A 12 -7.48 -4.67 8.51
C MET A 12 -6.88 -3.28 8.75
N GLY A 13 -5.68 -3.03 8.25
CA GLY A 13 -4.99 -1.74 8.34
C GLY A 13 -4.52 -1.35 9.74
N GLY A 14 -4.50 -2.29 10.68
CA GLY A 14 -3.78 -2.10 11.95
C GLY A 14 -2.29 -1.85 11.72
N PRO A 15 -1.57 -1.28 12.69
CA PRO A 15 -0.11 -1.21 12.64
C PRO A 15 0.47 -2.63 12.48
N PRO A 16 1.69 -2.76 11.94
CA PRO A 16 2.30 -4.07 11.79
C PRO A 16 2.37 -4.81 13.13
N ALA A 17 2.10 -6.11 13.11
CA ALA A 17 2.26 -6.95 14.30
C ALA A 17 3.75 -7.09 14.66
N GLU A 18 4.05 -7.38 15.93
CA GLU A 18 5.45 -7.52 16.39
C GLU A 18 6.20 -8.64 15.67
N ASP A 19 5.49 -9.67 15.22
CA ASP A 19 6.01 -10.84 14.49
C ASP A 19 5.86 -10.72 12.96
N GLU A 20 5.40 -9.58 12.44
CA GLU A 20 5.19 -9.40 11.00
C GLU A 20 6.52 -9.16 10.26
N THR A 21 6.86 -10.07 9.34
CA THR A 21 8.17 -10.06 8.65
C THR A 21 8.17 -9.36 7.30
N ASP A 22 7.00 -9.20 6.66
CA ASP A 22 6.87 -8.65 5.31
C ASP A 22 6.70 -7.12 5.31
N ILE A 23 7.48 -6.43 6.13
CA ILE A 23 7.46 -4.98 6.26
C ILE A 23 8.56 -4.40 5.37
N TYR A 24 8.18 -3.49 4.47
CA TYR A 24 9.09 -2.81 3.56
C TYR A 24 9.10 -1.31 3.83
N MET A 25 10.29 -0.72 3.79
CA MET A 25 10.51 0.71 3.98
C MET A 25 11.19 1.29 2.74
N TYR A 26 10.64 2.38 2.23
CA TYR A 26 11.25 3.19 1.19
C TYR A 26 11.63 4.56 1.78
N ASN A 27 12.93 4.76 1.98
CA ASN A 27 13.47 6.04 2.39
C ASN A 27 13.34 7.02 1.23
N ILE A 28 12.62 8.12 1.46
CA ILE A 28 12.43 9.14 0.44
C ILE A 28 13.63 10.10 0.51
N PRO A 29 14.36 10.35 -0.59
CA PRO A 29 15.49 11.29 -0.60
C PRO A 29 15.09 12.68 -0.10
N ASP A 30 15.97 13.31 0.67
CA ASP A 30 15.79 14.65 1.25
C ASP A 30 14.50 14.79 2.05
N SER A 31 14.08 13.72 2.73
CA SER A 31 12.88 13.70 3.56
C SER A 31 13.11 13.02 4.90
N ARG A 32 12.44 13.53 5.94
CA ARG A 32 12.38 12.89 7.26
C ARG A 32 11.29 11.82 7.35
N VAL A 33 10.47 11.70 6.30
CA VAL A 33 9.43 10.67 6.20
C VAL A 33 9.83 9.65 5.16
N SER A 34 9.41 8.43 5.41
CA SER A 34 9.57 7.28 4.53
C SER A 34 8.20 6.69 4.23
N ILE A 35 8.12 5.85 3.20
CA ILE A 35 6.93 5.04 2.95
C ILE A 35 7.11 3.70 3.65
N ARG A 36 6.15 3.32 4.49
CA ARG A 36 6.09 1.99 5.10
C ARG A 36 4.98 1.18 4.44
N ILE A 37 5.29 -0.06 4.09
CA ILE A 37 4.37 -1.01 3.45
C ILE A 37 4.38 -2.31 4.24
N TRP A 38 3.21 -2.88 4.54
CA TRP A 38 3.08 -4.13 5.31
C TRP A 38 1.79 -4.86 4.96
N PRO A 39 1.65 -6.17 5.24
CA PRO A 39 0.44 -6.91 4.92
C PRO A 39 -0.82 -6.31 5.50
N GLY A 40 -0.85 -5.95 6.79
CA GLY A 40 -1.97 -5.22 7.39
C GLY A 40 -3.32 -5.94 7.26
N GLY A 41 -3.29 -7.27 7.20
CA GLY A 41 -4.47 -8.10 6.95
C GLY A 41 -4.98 -8.12 5.51
N MET A 42 -4.25 -7.52 4.56
CA MET A 42 -4.63 -7.36 3.15
C MET A 42 -4.06 -8.41 2.20
N ALA A 43 -3.23 -9.34 2.69
CA ALA A 43 -2.53 -10.31 1.86
C ALA A 43 -3.47 -11.17 1.00
N ARG A 44 -4.60 -11.62 1.56
CA ARG A 44 -5.61 -12.41 0.82
C ARG A 44 -6.24 -11.68 -0.37
N TYR A 45 -6.11 -10.35 -0.42
CA TYR A 45 -6.62 -9.52 -1.50
C TYR A 45 -5.56 -9.14 -2.53
N GLY A 46 -4.33 -9.68 -2.41
CA GLY A 46 -3.21 -9.30 -3.25
C GLY A 46 -2.84 -7.82 -3.05
N GLN A 47 -2.94 -7.33 -1.83
CA GLN A 47 -2.62 -5.95 -1.46
C GLN A 47 -1.71 -5.87 -0.24
N TYR A 48 -1.07 -4.71 -0.10
CA TYR A 48 -0.42 -4.26 1.12
C TYR A 48 -1.10 -2.97 1.61
N CYS A 49 -1.02 -2.73 2.91
CA CYS A 49 -1.21 -1.40 3.49
C CYS A 49 0.02 -0.53 3.20
N LEU A 50 -0.22 0.76 3.01
CA LEU A 50 0.80 1.78 2.82
C LEU A 50 0.49 2.99 3.70
N GLU A 51 1.52 3.56 4.32
CA GLU A 51 1.46 4.82 5.05
C GLU A 51 2.77 5.62 4.94
N PHE A 52 2.75 6.87 5.43
CA PHE A 52 3.97 7.63 5.68
C PHE A 52 4.43 7.43 7.12
N PHE A 53 5.72 7.21 7.30
CA PHE A 53 6.33 6.90 8.59
C PHE A 53 7.56 7.78 8.82
N ASN A 54 7.61 8.44 9.97
CA ASN A 54 8.77 9.20 10.40
C ASN A 54 9.72 8.25 11.16
N THR A 55 10.88 7.99 10.57
CA THR A 55 11.88 7.04 11.09
C THR A 55 12.59 7.54 12.34
N ASP A 56 12.72 8.86 12.53
CA ASP A 56 13.38 9.44 13.70
C ASP A 56 12.51 9.30 14.95
N THR A 57 11.21 9.48 14.78
CA THR A 57 10.23 9.47 15.88
C THR A 57 9.50 8.14 16.04
N HIS A 58 9.69 7.22 15.09
CA HIS A 58 8.99 5.95 14.99
C HIS A 58 7.45 6.09 14.98
N LYS A 59 6.94 7.11 14.29
CA LYS A 59 5.49 7.41 14.23
C LYS A 59 4.97 7.43 12.81
N THR A 60 3.77 6.87 12.63
CA THR A 60 2.97 7.13 11.43
C THR A 60 2.60 8.61 11.39
N VAL A 61 2.67 9.20 10.21
CA VAL A 61 2.24 10.57 9.93
C VAL A 61 1.26 10.58 8.78
N ASN A 62 0.40 11.59 8.73
CA ASN A 62 -0.43 11.79 7.56
C ASN A 62 0.42 12.19 6.35
N THR A 63 -0.11 11.93 5.16
CA THR A 63 0.46 12.39 3.89
C THR A 63 0.83 13.87 3.97
N PRO A 64 2.12 14.21 3.85
CA PRO A 64 2.58 15.59 3.91
C PRO A 64 1.92 16.46 2.84
N ASN A 65 1.85 17.77 3.11
CA ASN A 65 1.23 18.68 2.17
C ASN A 65 1.94 18.66 0.81
N GLY A 66 1.16 18.64 -0.28
CA GLY A 66 1.65 18.57 -1.65
C GLY A 66 2.18 17.20 -2.09
N PHE A 67 2.21 16.20 -1.20
CA PHE A 67 2.61 14.85 -1.60
C PHE A 67 1.44 14.15 -2.29
N GLY A 68 1.75 13.38 -3.34
CA GLY A 68 0.77 12.55 -4.06
C GLY A 68 1.38 11.23 -4.50
N ILE A 69 0.66 10.13 -4.28
CA ILE A 69 1.08 8.79 -4.70
C ILE A 69 0.24 8.39 -5.91
N HIS A 70 0.88 8.07 -7.04
CA HIS A 70 0.19 7.80 -8.31
C HIS A 70 0.66 6.47 -8.88
N GLY A 71 -0.29 5.71 -9.43
CA GLY A 71 0.02 4.43 -10.07
C GLY A 71 0.73 4.64 -11.40
N LEU A 72 1.75 3.82 -11.67
CA LEU A 72 2.41 3.75 -12.96
C LEU A 72 1.92 2.53 -13.75
N GLY A 73 1.07 2.78 -14.75
CA GLY A 73 1.54 2.62 -16.13
C GLY A 73 2.25 1.33 -16.54
N ARG A 74 1.66 0.13 -16.49
CA ARG A 74 2.19 -1.03 -17.25
C ARG A 74 1.12 -1.77 -18.06
N PRO A 75 1.44 -2.25 -19.28
CA PRO A 75 0.55 -3.14 -20.02
C PRO A 75 0.13 -4.35 -19.18
N GLY A 76 -1.16 -4.69 -19.21
CA GLY A 76 -1.72 -5.81 -18.43
C GLY A 76 -1.97 -5.53 -16.95
N MET A 77 -1.67 -4.33 -16.44
CA MET A 77 -1.95 -3.94 -15.05
C MET A 77 -3.08 -2.90 -15.00
N PHE A 78 -4.08 -3.11 -14.13
CA PHE A 78 -5.11 -2.11 -13.89
C PHE A 78 -4.48 -0.86 -13.24
N GLN A 79 -4.83 0.33 -13.74
CA GLN A 79 -4.22 1.59 -13.31
C GLN A 79 -5.25 2.55 -12.73
N PHE A 80 -4.87 3.18 -11.63
CA PHE A 80 -5.58 4.33 -11.08
C PHE A 80 -4.98 5.59 -11.70
N GLN A 81 -5.77 6.33 -12.48
CA GLN A 81 -5.31 7.59 -13.10
C GLN A 81 -5.21 8.74 -12.10
N GLN A 82 -5.86 8.60 -10.95
CA GLN A 82 -5.88 9.60 -9.88
C GLN A 82 -4.90 9.23 -8.77
N PRO A 83 -4.43 10.21 -7.99
CA PRO A 83 -3.67 9.92 -6.77
C PRO A 83 -4.44 8.95 -5.88
N LEU A 84 -3.71 8.13 -5.13
CA LEU A 84 -4.32 7.27 -4.12
C LEU A 84 -5.15 8.10 -3.15
N VAL A 85 -6.36 7.61 -2.90
CA VAL A 85 -7.26 8.14 -1.89
C VAL A 85 -7.04 7.35 -0.60
N SER A 86 -6.89 8.05 0.53
CA SER A 86 -6.73 7.35 1.81
C SER A 86 -8.01 6.64 2.20
N TRP A 87 -7.91 5.55 2.97
CA TRP A 87 -9.07 4.81 3.47
C TRP A 87 -10.02 5.72 4.23
N GLU A 88 -9.50 6.62 5.06
CA GLU A 88 -10.28 7.56 5.85
C GLU A 88 -11.10 8.49 4.95
N ARG A 89 -10.52 8.98 3.84
CA ARG A 89 -11.24 9.79 2.86
C ARG A 89 -12.25 8.97 2.07
N ALA A 90 -11.90 7.74 1.68
CA ALA A 90 -12.77 6.86 0.92
C ALA A 90 -14.00 6.41 1.72
N PHE A 91 -13.83 6.10 3.01
CA PHE A 91 -14.92 5.61 3.88
C PHE A 91 -15.69 6.72 4.59
N ASN A 92 -15.00 7.80 5.02
CA ASN A 92 -15.62 8.85 5.85
C ASN A 92 -15.83 10.17 5.08
N GLY A 93 -15.55 10.19 3.77
CA GLY A 93 -15.69 11.37 2.94
C GLY A 93 -14.87 12.55 3.48
N ASN A 94 -15.51 13.71 3.64
CA ASN A 94 -14.84 14.95 4.03
C ASN A 94 -14.61 15.13 5.54
N ALA A 95 -14.87 14.10 6.35
CA ALA A 95 -14.60 14.17 7.78
C ALA A 95 -13.12 14.51 8.07
N PRO A 96 -12.82 15.23 9.18
CA PRO A 96 -11.46 15.44 9.62
C PRO A 96 -10.74 14.11 9.82
N ILE A 97 -9.49 14.05 9.37
CA ILE A 97 -8.64 12.87 9.52
C ILE A 97 -7.62 13.18 10.62
N HIS A 98 -7.60 12.37 11.67
CA HIS A 98 -6.64 12.52 12.76
C HIS A 98 -5.19 12.30 12.28
N GLU A 99 -4.23 12.90 12.98
CA GLU A 99 -2.82 12.77 12.62
C GLU A 99 -2.32 11.33 12.76
N GLY A 100 -1.52 10.88 11.79
CA GLY A 100 -1.04 9.50 11.72
C GLY A 100 -2.10 8.46 11.35
N CYS A 101 -3.30 8.88 10.93
CA CYS A 101 -4.34 7.92 10.55
C CYS A 101 -4.34 7.58 9.07
N LYS A 102 -3.86 8.43 8.16
CA LYS A 102 -3.97 8.20 6.71
C LYS A 102 -3.30 6.90 6.26
N LYS A 103 -4.11 5.98 5.74
CA LYS A 103 -3.65 4.70 5.17
C LYS A 103 -4.15 4.51 3.75
N TYR A 104 -3.43 3.69 3.01
CA TYR A 104 -3.70 3.39 1.62
C TYR A 104 -3.60 1.89 1.37
N SER A 105 -4.22 1.41 0.28
CA SER A 105 -3.98 0.08 -0.26
C SER A 105 -3.18 0.18 -1.54
N VAL A 106 -2.17 -0.67 -1.69
CA VAL A 106 -1.42 -0.83 -2.94
C VAL A 106 -1.42 -2.30 -3.37
N PRO A 107 -1.69 -2.63 -4.65
CA PRO A 107 -1.63 -4.00 -5.14
C PRO A 107 -0.21 -4.56 -5.14
N GLU A 108 -0.09 -5.86 -4.97
CA GLU A 108 1.20 -6.56 -5.15
C GLU A 108 1.74 -6.40 -6.57
N GLY A 109 3.08 -6.32 -6.72
CA GLY A 109 3.76 -6.19 -8.01
C GLY A 109 3.58 -4.83 -8.72
N SER A 110 2.81 -3.92 -8.12
CA SER A 110 2.48 -2.64 -8.74
C SER A 110 3.62 -1.62 -8.63
N HIS A 111 3.61 -0.64 -9.53
CA HIS A 111 4.62 0.40 -9.63
C HIS A 111 4.00 1.75 -9.33
N TRP A 112 4.73 2.59 -8.59
CA TRP A 112 4.21 3.84 -8.06
C TRP A 112 5.23 4.95 -8.21
N ARG A 113 4.71 6.17 -8.30
CA ARG A 113 5.47 7.40 -8.13
C ARG A 113 4.93 8.20 -6.97
N LEU A 114 5.83 8.83 -6.23
CA LEU A 114 5.53 9.86 -5.25
C LEU A 114 5.95 11.22 -5.84
N THR A 115 4.99 12.12 -6.02
CA THR A 115 5.22 13.52 -6.43
C THR A 115 5.35 14.40 -5.19
N ARG A 116 6.30 15.35 -5.18
CA ARG A 116 6.51 16.28 -4.07
C ARG A 116 6.90 17.67 -4.59
N PRO A 117 6.47 18.78 -3.96
CA PRO A 117 6.80 20.13 -4.46
C PRO A 117 8.31 20.37 -4.51
N GLY A 118 8.83 20.78 -5.67
CA GLY A 118 10.25 21.13 -5.84
C GLY A 118 11.24 19.97 -5.88
N HIS A 119 10.76 18.71 -5.93
CA HIS A 119 11.62 17.53 -6.04
C HIS A 119 11.20 16.66 -7.23
N GLU A 120 12.14 15.86 -7.73
CA GLU A 120 11.85 14.83 -8.72
C GLU A 120 10.92 13.74 -8.17
N ASP A 121 10.21 13.06 -9.07
CA ASP A 121 9.35 11.93 -8.77
C ASP A 121 10.17 10.80 -8.12
N PHE A 122 9.74 10.34 -6.95
CA PHE A 122 10.33 9.17 -6.31
C PHE A 122 9.59 7.91 -6.75
N LEU A 123 10.29 7.00 -7.43
CA LEU A 123 9.71 5.79 -8.01
C LEU A 123 9.97 4.57 -7.12
N PHE A 124 8.95 3.75 -6.91
CA PHE A 124 9.07 2.52 -6.12
C PHE A 124 8.11 1.42 -6.61
N THR A 125 8.41 0.17 -6.24
CA THR A 125 7.64 -1.02 -6.62
C THR A 125 7.13 -1.73 -5.38
N VAL A 126 5.93 -2.31 -5.43
CA VAL A 126 5.42 -3.17 -4.36
C VAL A 126 5.86 -4.61 -4.62
N ARG A 127 6.42 -5.29 -3.62
CA ARG A 127 6.85 -6.68 -3.75
C ARG A 127 5.65 -7.59 -4.01
N THR A 128 5.84 -8.60 -4.84
CA THR A 128 4.90 -9.71 -5.01
C THR A 128 5.28 -10.81 -4.03
N ARG A 129 4.32 -11.29 -3.25
CA ARG A 129 4.50 -12.47 -2.41
C ARG A 129 4.59 -13.72 -3.28
N ALA A 130 5.12 -14.81 -2.72
CA ALA A 130 5.10 -16.09 -3.43
C ALA A 130 3.64 -16.49 -3.69
N ALA A 131 3.29 -16.65 -4.96
CA ALA A 131 1.96 -17.10 -5.39
C ALA A 131 2.00 -18.60 -5.75
N PRO A 132 0.86 -19.31 -5.67
CA PRO A 132 0.75 -20.65 -6.23
C PRO A 132 1.14 -20.65 -7.71
N GLN A 133 1.81 -21.71 -8.15
CA GLN A 133 2.11 -21.89 -9.56
C GLN A 133 0.81 -22.14 -10.32
N PHE A 134 0.46 -21.24 -11.25
CA PHE A 134 -0.67 -21.44 -12.15
C PHE A 134 -0.28 -22.36 -13.31
N ASN A 135 -1.21 -23.18 -13.77
CA ASN A 135 -1.02 -23.98 -14.98
C ASN A 135 -0.87 -23.07 -16.19
N ALA A 136 0.11 -23.36 -17.05
CA ALA A 136 0.27 -22.65 -18.31
C ALA A 136 -0.92 -22.96 -19.25
N PRO A 137 -1.41 -21.97 -20.02
CA PRO A 137 -2.42 -22.24 -21.03
C PRO A 137 -1.84 -23.18 -22.10
N ILE A 138 -2.62 -24.19 -22.50
CA ILE A 138 -2.29 -25.04 -23.65
C ILE A 138 -2.85 -24.36 -24.90
N PRO A 139 -2.03 -24.05 -25.93
CA PRO A 139 -2.53 -23.47 -27.17
C PRO A 139 -3.60 -24.38 -27.80
N TYR A 140 -4.76 -23.80 -28.13
CA TYR A 140 -5.75 -24.48 -28.94
C TYR A 140 -5.33 -24.46 -30.41
N VAL A 141 -5.08 -25.64 -30.98
CA VAL A 141 -4.81 -25.81 -32.42
C VAL A 141 -6.10 -26.27 -33.09
N ARG A 142 -6.63 -25.46 -34.02
CA ARG A 142 -7.82 -25.83 -34.79
C ARG A 142 -7.47 -26.98 -35.76
N PRO A 143 -8.28 -28.05 -35.84
CA PRO A 143 -8.10 -29.07 -36.88
C PRO A 143 -8.26 -28.47 -38.29
N ALA A 144 -7.50 -29.01 -39.24
CA ALA A 144 -7.58 -28.66 -40.67
C ALA A 144 -8.90 -29.12 -41.31
#